data_AF-A0A381FPW5-F1
#
_entry.id   AF-A0A381FPW5-F1
#
_cell.length_a   1.000
_cell.length_b   1.000
_cell.length_c   1.000
_cell.angle_alpha   90.00
_cell.angle_beta   90.00
_cell.angle_gamma   90.00
#
_symmetry.space_group_name_H-M   'P 1'
#
loop_
_entity.id
_entity.type
_entity.pdbx_description
1 polymer ?
#
loop_
_entity_poly.entity_id
_entity_poly.type
_entity_poly.pdbx_seq_one_letter_code
_entity_poly.pdbx_strand_id
1 'polypeptide(L)'
;MNGIERIEAICKKVPVFRELYRARVRHYKIEEHILNVFNQFEQYFSETFEEKDIEKFRLFLLLHDIGKSIAYKRGDKNNQHDETINLIQKYKSDLDLLDEDLVLYEALLKADLIGKYMENKVSLDVTYDHIIKQGRCSKLPIINFFYFLSAYYQCDIASYTKDAGGIAYLEYLFEYDNGNKIFSKKTKLLTLKNNYQLRYDMLFNKINEFLDISQQKSIDTTPTISTKGFKLKIIDKIDLSVFEKPKKEIKKDKENLYIIDTNVFVDYPEIISKINKNYPIVLSAKVVDELDNLKSTLDKIGKVKVQTALKSLNNNIESRDLRMEIADLSFLPIDFDKRSPDNMILSVALKYKFENPILLTSDNGLQLKAKVLKITTISLKEFLDQLKSK
;
A
#
# COMPACT_ATOMS: atom_id res chain seq x y z
N MET A 1 -33.96 5.91 9.23
CA MET A 1 -34.11 4.63 8.51
C MET A 1 -32.86 3.82 8.69
N ASN A 2 -33.00 2.54 9.03
CA ASN A 2 -31.87 1.60 9.07
C ASN A 2 -31.43 1.24 7.63
N GLY A 3 -30.28 0.54 7.50
CA GLY A 3 -29.72 0.20 6.18
C GLY A 3 -30.66 -0.62 5.29
N ILE A 4 -31.41 -1.57 5.87
CA ILE A 4 -32.36 -2.43 5.14
C ILE A 4 -33.50 -1.60 4.55
N GLU A 5 -34.12 -0.74 5.36
CA GLU A 5 -35.18 0.17 4.91
C GLU A 5 -34.72 1.07 3.76
N ARG A 6 -33.46 1.52 3.81
CA ARG A 6 -32.86 2.34 2.75
C ARG A 6 -32.64 1.53 1.47
N ILE A 7 -32.13 0.30 1.56
CA ILE A 7 -32.01 -0.60 0.41
C ILE A 7 -33.39 -0.88 -0.20
N GLU A 8 -34.41 -1.12 0.62
CA GLU A 8 -35.78 -1.32 0.14
C GLU A 8 -36.34 -0.08 -0.55
N ALA A 9 -36.09 1.12 0.00
CA ALA A 9 -36.49 2.38 -0.62
C ALA A 9 -35.79 2.58 -1.98
N ILE A 10 -34.49 2.29 -2.07
CA ILE A 10 -33.74 2.30 -3.33
C ILE A 10 -34.35 1.29 -4.32
N CYS A 11 -34.64 0.07 -3.89
CA CYS A 11 -35.23 -0.95 -4.76
C CYS A 11 -36.68 -0.64 -5.18
N LYS A 12 -37.42 0.18 -4.42
CA LYS A 12 -38.75 0.68 -4.85
C LYS A 12 -38.61 1.65 -6.02
N LYS A 13 -37.59 2.51 -5.99
CA LYS A 13 -37.28 3.44 -7.08
C LYS A 13 -36.61 2.75 -8.28
N VAL A 14 -35.70 1.81 -8.00
CA VAL A 14 -34.91 1.08 -9.01
C VAL A 14 -35.07 -0.44 -8.80
N PRO A 15 -36.15 -1.06 -9.29
CA PRO A 15 -36.46 -2.48 -9.02
C PRO A 15 -35.36 -3.48 -9.44
N VAL A 16 -34.59 -3.16 -10.48
CA VAL A 16 -33.51 -4.05 -10.97
C VAL A 16 -32.39 -4.23 -9.95
N PHE A 17 -32.18 -3.28 -9.02
CA PHE A 17 -31.14 -3.39 -8.00
C PHE A 17 -31.42 -4.49 -6.99
N ARG A 18 -32.68 -4.93 -6.83
CA ARG A 18 -33.03 -6.02 -5.91
C ARG A 18 -32.27 -7.31 -6.21
N GLU A 19 -32.18 -7.68 -7.49
CA GLU A 19 -31.44 -8.87 -7.91
C GLU A 19 -29.92 -8.69 -7.77
N LEU A 20 -29.42 -7.46 -7.90
CA LEU A 20 -28.01 -7.14 -7.72
C LEU A 20 -27.59 -7.20 -6.24
N TYR A 21 -28.39 -6.64 -5.33
CA TYR A 21 -28.17 -6.75 -3.88
C TYR A 21 -28.19 -8.20 -3.40
N ARG A 22 -29.14 -9.01 -3.90
CA ARG A 22 -29.28 -10.43 -3.55
C ARG A 22 -28.21 -11.32 -4.18
N ALA A 23 -27.43 -10.81 -5.14
CA ALA A 23 -26.41 -11.59 -5.80
C ALA A 23 -25.29 -11.98 -4.84
N ARG A 24 -24.83 -13.23 -4.97
CA ARG A 24 -23.69 -13.76 -4.21
C ARG A 24 -22.39 -13.56 -5.00
N VAL A 25 -21.37 -13.03 -4.33
CA VAL A 25 -20.02 -12.90 -4.89
C VAL A 25 -19.04 -13.55 -3.93
N ARG A 26 -18.28 -14.54 -4.42
CA ARG A 26 -17.36 -15.33 -3.60
C ARG A 26 -18.10 -15.95 -2.40
N HIS A 27 -17.77 -15.53 -1.17
CA HIS A 27 -18.30 -16.11 0.06
C HIS A 27 -19.51 -15.36 0.65
N TYR A 28 -19.86 -14.16 0.18
CA TYR A 28 -20.87 -13.28 0.79
C TYR A 28 -21.93 -12.80 -0.22
N LYS A 29 -23.09 -12.32 0.27
CA LYS A 29 -24.07 -11.58 -0.57
C LYS A 29 -23.75 -10.10 -0.59
N ILE A 30 -23.93 -9.45 -1.74
CA ILE A 30 -23.63 -8.01 -1.89
C ILE A 30 -24.37 -7.17 -0.84
N GLU A 31 -25.64 -7.47 -0.59
CA GLU A 31 -26.45 -6.82 0.45
C GLU A 31 -25.82 -6.92 1.85
N GLU A 32 -25.32 -8.09 2.24
CA GLU A 32 -24.70 -8.31 3.56
C GLU A 32 -23.44 -7.45 3.73
N HIS A 33 -22.57 -7.44 2.72
CA HIS A 33 -21.36 -6.59 2.71
C HIS A 33 -21.72 -5.11 2.80
N ILE A 34 -22.61 -4.64 1.93
CA ILE A 34 -23.04 -3.24 1.89
C ILE A 34 -23.66 -2.79 3.22
N LEU A 35 -24.48 -3.64 3.83
CA LEU A 35 -25.05 -3.36 5.15
C LEU A 35 -23.98 -3.29 6.24
N ASN A 36 -22.98 -4.18 6.22
CA ASN A 36 -21.87 -4.13 7.18
C ASN A 36 -21.07 -2.83 7.02
N VAL A 37 -20.73 -2.43 5.79
CA VAL A 37 -20.07 -1.15 5.48
C VAL A 37 -20.91 0.03 5.98
N PHE A 38 -22.20 0.05 5.65
CA PHE A 38 -23.13 1.10 6.07
C PHE A 38 -23.25 1.19 7.60
N ASN A 39 -23.35 0.07 8.29
CA ASN A 39 -23.47 0.04 9.74
C ASN A 39 -22.19 0.53 10.43
N GLN A 40 -21.00 0.23 9.89
CA GLN A 40 -19.75 0.81 10.38
C GLN A 40 -19.72 2.33 10.22
N PHE A 41 -20.25 2.84 9.09
CA PHE A 41 -20.42 4.28 8.90
C PHE A 41 -21.35 4.90 9.95
N GLU A 42 -22.54 4.30 10.14
CA GLU A 42 -23.50 4.79 11.13
C GLU A 42 -22.94 4.79 12.54
N GLN A 43 -22.21 3.74 12.91
CA GLN A 43 -21.65 3.56 14.26
C GLN A 43 -20.54 4.56 14.59
N TYR A 44 -19.66 4.87 13.64
CA TYR A 44 -18.41 5.59 13.94
C TYR A 44 -18.31 6.97 13.29
N PHE A 45 -18.90 7.17 12.10
CA PHE A 45 -18.60 8.33 11.27
C PHE A 45 -19.79 9.28 11.12
N SER A 46 -21.02 8.77 11.15
CA SER A 46 -22.26 9.53 10.86
C SER A 46 -22.35 10.87 11.58
N GLU A 47 -22.09 10.91 12.88
CA GLU A 47 -22.18 12.13 13.71
C GLU A 47 -21.13 13.19 13.36
N THR A 48 -20.07 12.83 12.63
CA THR A 48 -18.98 13.74 12.30
C THR A 48 -19.10 14.38 10.91
N PHE A 49 -20.04 13.89 10.10
CA PHE A 49 -20.34 14.39 8.76
C PHE A 49 -21.29 15.59 8.83
N GLU A 50 -21.13 16.53 7.90
CA GLU A 50 -22.07 17.65 7.77
C GLU A 50 -23.44 17.15 7.31
N GLU A 51 -24.51 17.77 7.81
CA GLU A 51 -25.89 17.37 7.51
C GLU A 51 -26.22 17.39 6.01
N LYS A 52 -25.59 18.29 5.24
CA LYS A 52 -25.74 18.37 3.78
C LYS A 52 -25.08 17.22 3.02
N ASP A 53 -24.07 16.56 3.60
CA ASP A 53 -23.22 15.57 2.94
C ASP A 53 -23.56 14.14 3.39
N ILE A 54 -24.11 13.98 4.60
CA ILE A 54 -24.34 12.66 5.22
C ILE A 54 -25.29 11.78 4.39
N GLU A 55 -26.41 12.31 3.89
CA GLU A 55 -27.36 11.52 3.10
C GLU A 55 -26.78 11.11 1.74
N LYS A 56 -25.96 11.98 1.14
CA LYS A 56 -25.24 11.69 -0.10
C LYS A 56 -24.21 10.60 0.11
N PHE A 57 -23.48 10.65 1.22
CA PHE A 57 -22.48 9.63 1.54
C PHE A 57 -23.12 8.29 1.93
N ARG A 58 -24.24 8.32 2.66
CA ARG A 58 -25.06 7.12 2.95
C ARG A 58 -25.51 6.42 1.67
N LEU A 59 -26.03 7.18 0.70
CA LEU A 59 -26.44 6.63 -0.59
C LEU A 59 -25.24 6.05 -1.37
N PHE A 60 -24.09 6.73 -1.35
CA PHE A 60 -22.86 6.21 -1.94
C PHE A 60 -22.48 4.83 -1.37
N LEU A 61 -22.44 4.70 -0.04
CA LEU A 61 -22.10 3.43 0.61
C LEU A 61 -23.10 2.32 0.26
N LEU A 62 -24.38 2.65 0.06
CA LEU A 62 -25.38 1.67 -0.35
C LEU A 62 -25.25 1.24 -1.82
N LEU A 63 -24.47 1.95 -2.64
CA LEU A 63 -24.33 1.70 -4.08
C LEU A 63 -22.92 1.24 -4.50
N HIS A 64 -21.88 1.46 -3.67
CA HIS A 64 -20.48 1.33 -4.06
C HIS A 64 -20.11 -0.02 -4.73
N ASP A 65 -20.72 -1.12 -4.27
CA ASP A 65 -20.42 -2.48 -4.72
C ASP A 65 -21.54 -3.11 -5.58
N ILE A 66 -22.56 -2.34 -5.99
CA ILE A 66 -23.75 -2.88 -6.68
C ILE A 66 -23.42 -3.53 -8.05
N GLY A 67 -22.41 -3.01 -8.76
CA GLY A 67 -21.93 -3.53 -10.04
C GLY A 67 -21.05 -4.78 -9.93
N LYS A 68 -20.61 -5.14 -8.72
CA LYS A 68 -19.61 -6.20 -8.49
C LYS A 68 -20.06 -7.58 -8.99
N SER A 69 -21.35 -7.90 -8.88
CA SER A 69 -21.89 -9.18 -9.36
C SER A 69 -21.88 -9.29 -10.88
N ILE A 70 -22.04 -8.17 -11.60
CA ILE A 70 -22.00 -8.12 -13.07
C ILE A 70 -20.57 -8.37 -13.55
N ALA A 71 -19.60 -7.65 -12.98
CA ALA A 71 -18.18 -7.82 -13.27
C ALA A 71 -17.72 -9.27 -12.99
N TYR A 72 -18.15 -9.84 -11.86
CA TYR A 72 -17.84 -11.22 -11.51
C TYR A 72 -18.38 -12.23 -12.53
N LYS A 73 -19.63 -12.07 -12.99
CA LYS A 73 -20.24 -12.94 -14.03
C LYS A 73 -19.53 -12.83 -15.38
N ARG A 74 -18.96 -11.65 -15.69
CA ARG A 74 -18.21 -11.40 -16.93
C ARG A 74 -16.74 -11.87 -16.87
N GLY A 75 -16.27 -12.31 -15.70
CA GLY A 75 -14.90 -12.80 -15.51
C GLY A 75 -13.83 -11.70 -15.42
N ASP A 76 -14.22 -10.42 -15.47
CA ASP A 76 -13.29 -9.29 -15.41
C ASP A 76 -13.49 -8.50 -14.12
N LYS A 77 -12.65 -8.79 -13.13
CA LYS A 77 -12.69 -8.13 -11.81
C LYS A 77 -12.29 -6.66 -11.88
N ASN A 78 -11.58 -6.22 -12.92
CA ASN A 78 -11.05 -4.86 -13.00
C ASN A 78 -12.14 -3.84 -13.34
N ASN A 79 -13.26 -4.28 -13.91
CA ASN A 79 -14.35 -3.39 -14.34
C ASN A 79 -15.44 -3.19 -13.27
N GLN A 80 -15.26 -3.68 -12.04
CA GLN A 80 -16.32 -3.59 -11.01
C GLN A 80 -16.78 -2.13 -10.75
N HIS A 81 -15.83 -1.18 -10.74
CA HIS A 81 -16.15 0.23 -10.52
C HIS A 81 -16.87 0.83 -11.73
N ASP A 82 -16.46 0.49 -12.95
CA ASP A 82 -17.11 0.95 -14.17
C ASP A 82 -18.54 0.41 -14.28
N GLU A 83 -18.79 -0.86 -13.92
CA GLU A 83 -20.15 -1.40 -13.87
C GLU A 83 -21.02 -0.68 -12.82
N THR A 84 -20.48 -0.42 -11.63
CA THR A 84 -21.20 0.37 -10.60
C THR A 84 -21.53 1.77 -11.13
N ILE A 85 -20.55 2.48 -11.70
CA ILE A 85 -20.75 3.84 -12.23
C ILE A 85 -21.78 3.84 -13.36
N ASN A 86 -21.71 2.88 -14.29
CA ASN A 86 -22.66 2.75 -15.39
C ASN A 86 -24.10 2.52 -14.89
N LEU A 87 -24.27 1.71 -13.85
CA LEU A 87 -25.59 1.50 -13.22
C LEU A 87 -26.11 2.76 -12.55
N ILE A 88 -25.27 3.46 -11.78
CA ILE A 88 -25.66 4.70 -11.10
C ILE A 88 -26.01 5.77 -12.14
N GLN A 89 -25.20 5.94 -13.19
CA GLN A 89 -25.45 6.86 -14.28
C GLN A 89 -26.78 6.55 -15.00
N LYS A 90 -27.07 5.27 -15.23
CA LYS A 90 -28.31 4.82 -15.89
C LYS A 90 -29.56 5.14 -15.09
N TYR A 91 -29.51 4.99 -13.76
CA TYR A 91 -30.66 5.19 -12.86
C TYR A 91 -30.55 6.48 -12.03
N LYS A 92 -29.70 7.43 -12.46
CA LYS A 92 -29.39 8.66 -11.73
C LYS A 92 -30.65 9.46 -11.36
N SER A 93 -31.55 9.63 -12.33
CA SER A 93 -32.82 10.36 -12.13
C SER A 93 -33.73 9.66 -11.12
N ASP A 94 -33.80 8.33 -11.16
CA ASP A 94 -34.62 7.54 -10.22
C ASP A 94 -34.03 7.55 -8.80
N LEU A 95 -32.72 7.78 -8.67
CA LEU A 95 -32.01 7.87 -7.38
C LEU A 95 -32.00 9.30 -6.80
N ASP A 96 -32.62 10.27 -7.47
CA ASP A 96 -32.59 11.70 -7.12
C ASP A 96 -31.16 12.27 -7.00
N LEU A 97 -30.23 11.75 -7.82
CA LEU A 97 -28.83 12.18 -7.81
C LEU A 97 -28.59 13.37 -8.74
N LEU A 98 -27.77 14.33 -8.31
CA LEU A 98 -27.28 15.42 -9.14
C LEU A 98 -26.02 15.01 -9.92
N ASP A 99 -25.64 15.76 -10.96
CA ASP A 99 -24.39 15.50 -11.70
C ASP A 99 -23.15 15.58 -10.80
N GLU A 100 -23.17 16.51 -9.83
CA GLU A 100 -22.08 16.70 -8.88
C GLU A 100 -21.91 15.49 -7.96
N ASP A 101 -23.01 14.84 -7.57
CA ASP A 101 -22.97 13.64 -6.72
C ASP A 101 -22.36 12.46 -7.48
N LEU A 102 -22.74 12.30 -8.76
CA LEU A 102 -22.18 11.25 -9.61
C LEU A 102 -20.67 11.44 -9.82
N VAL A 103 -20.23 12.67 -10.05
CA VAL A 103 -18.81 13.02 -10.21
C VAL A 103 -18.03 12.70 -8.93
N LEU A 104 -18.60 12.98 -7.75
CA LEU A 104 -18.00 12.59 -6.47
C LEU A 104 -17.92 11.07 -6.32
N TYR A 105 -18.99 10.34 -6.63
CA TYR A 105 -19.05 8.88 -6.49
C TYR A 105 -18.03 8.21 -7.41
N GLU A 106 -17.93 8.66 -8.66
CA GLU A 106 -16.95 8.19 -9.62
C GLU A 106 -15.51 8.42 -9.11
N ALA A 107 -15.23 9.61 -8.59
CA ALA A 107 -13.91 9.94 -8.04
C ALA A 107 -13.54 9.06 -6.82
N LEU A 108 -14.50 8.80 -5.92
CA LEU A 108 -14.29 7.94 -4.75
C LEU A 108 -14.03 6.47 -5.16
N LEU A 109 -14.83 5.92 -6.07
CA LEU A 109 -14.64 4.54 -6.56
C LEU A 109 -13.33 4.38 -7.34
N LYS A 110 -12.94 5.38 -8.13
CA LYS A 110 -11.69 5.35 -8.88
C LYS A 110 -10.46 5.58 -8.02
N ALA A 111 -10.59 6.12 -6.80
CA ALA A 111 -9.48 6.32 -5.86
C ALA A 111 -9.10 5.02 -5.09
N ASP A 112 -9.07 3.90 -5.81
CA ASP A 112 -8.90 2.53 -5.29
C ASP A 112 -7.48 2.20 -4.80
N LEU A 113 -6.49 3.06 -5.08
CA LEU A 113 -5.09 2.82 -4.71
C LEU A 113 -4.81 2.94 -3.21
N ILE A 114 -5.70 3.56 -2.43
CA ILE A 114 -5.50 3.71 -0.97
C ILE A 114 -5.33 2.36 -0.28
N GLY A 115 -6.14 1.35 -0.64
CA GLY A 115 -6.01 0.01 -0.08
C GLY A 115 -4.67 -0.65 -0.46
N LYS A 116 -4.27 -0.55 -1.73
CA LYS A 116 -2.98 -1.08 -2.20
C LYS A 116 -1.80 -0.41 -1.51
N TYR A 117 -1.88 0.90 -1.26
CA TYR A 117 -0.89 1.64 -0.48
C TYR A 117 -0.82 1.17 0.97
N MET A 118 -1.99 1.00 1.62
CA MET A 118 -2.07 0.46 2.98
C MET A 118 -1.53 -0.97 3.06
N GLU A 119 -1.55 -1.74 1.96
CA GLU A 119 -0.94 -3.05 1.82
C GLU A 119 0.54 -3.01 1.36
N ASN A 120 1.13 -1.83 1.17
CA ASN A 120 2.50 -1.60 0.66
C ASN A 120 2.74 -2.02 -0.80
N LYS A 121 1.69 -2.16 -1.61
CA LYS A 121 1.77 -2.60 -3.02
C LYS A 121 1.96 -1.45 -4.01
N VAL A 122 1.70 -0.21 -3.57
CA VAL A 122 1.86 1.01 -4.38
C VAL A 122 2.57 2.04 -3.51
N SER A 123 3.42 2.88 -4.12
CA SER A 123 4.18 3.89 -3.37
C SER A 123 3.32 5.05 -2.89
N LEU A 124 3.85 5.81 -1.92
CA LEU A 124 3.24 7.06 -1.43
C LEU A 124 3.04 8.06 -2.58
N ASP A 125 4.03 8.23 -3.45
CA ASP A 125 3.96 9.20 -4.56
C ASP A 125 2.86 8.87 -5.55
N VAL A 126 2.80 7.62 -6.01
CA VAL A 126 1.79 7.17 -6.98
C VAL A 126 0.38 7.27 -6.38
N THR A 127 0.23 6.87 -5.12
CA THR A 127 -1.06 6.94 -4.41
C THR A 127 -1.50 8.39 -4.21
N TYR A 128 -0.58 9.25 -3.79
CA TYR A 128 -0.82 10.68 -3.64
C TYR A 128 -1.25 11.31 -4.97
N ASP A 129 -0.49 11.11 -6.06
CA ASP A 129 -0.80 11.70 -7.37
C ASP A 129 -2.18 11.25 -7.87
N HIS A 130 -2.51 9.98 -7.64
CA HIS A 130 -3.82 9.43 -7.99
C HIS A 130 -4.95 10.04 -7.17
N ILE A 131 -4.78 10.17 -5.84
CA ILE A 131 -5.78 10.79 -4.96
C ILE A 131 -5.98 12.27 -5.33
N ILE A 132 -4.90 13.01 -5.61
CA ILE A 132 -5.00 14.40 -6.05
C ILE A 132 -5.72 14.49 -7.39
N LYS A 133 -5.44 13.59 -8.33
CA LYS A 133 -6.12 13.53 -9.62
C LYS A 133 -7.63 13.31 -9.43
N GLN A 134 -8.04 12.31 -8.64
CA GLN A 134 -9.46 12.06 -8.39
C GLN A 134 -10.13 13.18 -7.58
N GLY A 135 -9.43 13.73 -6.59
CA GLY A 135 -9.92 14.84 -5.78
C GLY A 135 -10.19 16.09 -6.60
N ARG A 136 -9.37 16.39 -7.63
CA ARG A 136 -9.64 17.48 -8.57
C ARG A 136 -10.89 17.22 -9.43
N CYS A 137 -11.16 15.97 -9.79
CA CYS A 137 -12.37 15.60 -10.52
C CYS A 137 -13.63 15.78 -9.66
N SER A 138 -13.56 15.48 -8.35
CA SER A 138 -14.73 15.47 -7.45
C SER A 138 -15.34 16.84 -7.14
N LYS A 139 -14.66 17.95 -7.51
CA LYS A 139 -15.03 19.33 -7.18
C LYS A 139 -15.12 19.66 -5.68
N LEU A 140 -14.68 18.76 -4.79
CA LEU A 140 -14.52 19.05 -3.37
C LEU A 140 -13.11 19.59 -3.07
N PRO A 141 -12.94 20.38 -1.99
CA PRO A 141 -11.61 20.61 -1.44
C PRO A 141 -10.87 19.29 -1.21
N ILE A 142 -9.61 19.22 -1.62
CA ILE A 142 -8.82 17.97 -1.57
C ILE A 142 -8.83 17.34 -0.18
N ILE A 143 -8.76 18.15 0.88
CA ILE A 143 -8.79 17.64 2.26
C ILE A 143 -10.14 16.97 2.61
N ASN A 144 -11.25 17.53 2.14
CA ASN A 144 -12.59 16.95 2.33
C ASN A 144 -12.76 15.68 1.50
N PHE A 145 -12.29 15.69 0.25
CA PHE A 145 -12.28 14.49 -0.59
C PHE A 145 -11.45 13.37 0.05
N PHE A 146 -10.25 13.69 0.55
CA PHE A 146 -9.40 12.72 1.22
C PHE A 146 -10.04 12.18 2.50
N TYR A 147 -10.73 13.02 3.27
CA TYR A 147 -11.50 12.57 4.42
C TYR A 147 -12.62 11.59 4.03
N PHE A 148 -13.41 11.89 2.99
CA PHE A 148 -14.48 11.01 2.51
C PHE A 148 -13.92 9.68 2.01
N LEU A 149 -12.82 9.72 1.26
CA LEU A 149 -12.11 8.53 0.81
C LEU A 149 -11.61 7.68 1.99
N SER A 150 -11.08 8.33 3.03
CA SER A 150 -10.56 7.65 4.22
C SER A 150 -11.66 7.01 5.05
N ALA A 151 -12.78 7.71 5.24
CA ALA A 151 -13.96 7.17 5.92
C ALA A 151 -14.55 5.98 5.13
N TYR A 152 -14.68 6.10 3.81
CA TYR A 152 -15.13 5.00 2.95
C TYR A 152 -14.21 3.79 3.06
N TYR A 153 -12.90 4.00 2.88
CA TYR A 153 -11.90 2.94 2.98
C TYR A 153 -11.96 2.22 4.33
N GLN A 154 -12.05 2.97 5.43
CA GLN A 154 -12.13 2.39 6.77
C GLN A 154 -13.45 1.61 6.98
N CYS A 155 -14.58 2.09 6.45
CA CYS A 155 -15.84 1.34 6.50
C CYS A 155 -15.77 0.04 5.68
N ASP A 156 -15.18 0.09 4.49
CA ASP A 156 -15.04 -1.09 3.62
C ASP A 156 -14.18 -2.17 4.27
N ILE A 157 -12.98 -1.83 4.77
CA ILE A 157 -12.11 -2.82 5.44
C ILE A 157 -12.66 -3.26 6.81
N ALA A 158 -13.35 -2.37 7.53
CA ALA A 158 -13.98 -2.70 8.80
C ALA A 158 -15.14 -3.69 8.63
N SER A 159 -15.80 -3.73 7.47
CA SER A 159 -16.85 -4.70 7.20
C SER A 159 -16.37 -6.16 7.18
N TYR A 160 -15.06 -6.40 7.07
CA TYR A 160 -14.40 -7.71 7.14
C TYR A 160 -13.80 -8.00 8.53
N THR A 161 -14.44 -7.48 9.57
CA THR A 161 -14.15 -7.82 10.97
C THR A 161 -15.38 -8.45 11.61
N LYS A 162 -15.14 -9.34 12.58
CA LYS A 162 -16.22 -10.06 13.26
C LYS A 162 -17.21 -9.12 13.97
N ASP A 163 -16.71 -8.04 14.58
CA ASP A 163 -17.54 -7.07 15.29
C ASP A 163 -18.49 -6.30 14.36
N ALA A 164 -18.15 -6.19 13.07
CA ALA A 164 -19.01 -5.57 12.06
C ALA A 164 -20.03 -6.54 11.44
N GLY A 165 -20.08 -7.81 11.87
CA GLY A 165 -20.88 -8.86 11.24
C GLY A 165 -20.22 -9.49 10.00
N GLY A 166 -18.95 -9.18 9.75
CA GLY A 166 -18.14 -9.73 8.67
C GLY A 166 -17.46 -11.05 9.00
N ILE A 167 -16.75 -11.60 8.02
CA ILE A 167 -15.80 -12.69 8.26
C ILE A 167 -14.59 -12.12 8.99
N ALA A 168 -14.19 -12.76 10.09
CA ALA A 168 -13.02 -12.38 10.87
C ALA A 168 -11.73 -12.50 10.03
N TYR A 169 -11.29 -11.40 9.44
CA TYR A 169 -10.15 -11.36 8.55
C TYR A 169 -9.24 -10.14 8.76
N LEU A 170 -9.81 -8.95 8.97
CA LEU A 170 -9.06 -7.68 9.00
C LEU A 170 -8.97 -7.02 10.38
N GLU A 171 -9.25 -7.74 11.48
CA GLU A 171 -9.16 -7.18 12.84
C GLU A 171 -7.78 -6.61 13.17
N TYR A 172 -6.72 -7.18 12.58
CA TYR A 172 -5.34 -6.74 12.80
C TYR A 172 -5.05 -5.32 12.29
N LEU A 173 -5.95 -4.72 11.49
CA LEU A 173 -5.79 -3.36 10.98
C LEU A 173 -6.15 -2.28 12.01
N PHE A 174 -7.01 -2.61 12.99
CA PHE A 174 -7.59 -1.63 13.91
C PHE A 174 -7.09 -1.82 15.34
N GLU A 175 -7.13 -0.73 16.10
CA GLU A 175 -7.05 -0.79 17.56
C GLU A 175 -8.45 -0.94 18.16
N TYR A 176 -8.54 -1.69 19.25
CA TYR A 176 -9.81 -2.01 19.91
C TYR A 176 -9.75 -1.66 21.40
N ASP A 177 -10.87 -1.13 21.92
CA ASP A 177 -11.12 -0.98 23.35
C ASP A 177 -12.49 -1.60 23.68
N ASN A 178 -12.52 -2.49 24.69
CA ASN A 178 -13.72 -3.20 25.13
C ASN A 178 -14.53 -3.84 23.98
N GLY A 179 -13.85 -4.40 22.98
CA GLY A 179 -14.48 -5.07 21.83
C GLY A 179 -14.98 -4.14 20.73
N ASN A 180 -14.84 -2.82 20.88
CA ASN A 180 -15.19 -1.83 19.85
C ASN A 180 -13.92 -1.22 19.26
N LYS A 181 -13.95 -0.85 17.98
CA LYS A 181 -12.85 -0.11 17.35
C LYS A 181 -12.69 1.26 18.01
N ILE A 182 -11.45 1.66 18.25
CA ILE A 182 -11.15 2.97 18.85
C ILE A 182 -11.37 4.05 17.81
N PHE A 183 -12.23 5.02 18.11
CA PHE A 183 -12.47 6.19 17.27
C PHE A 183 -11.73 7.42 17.81
N SER A 184 -10.94 8.05 16.96
CA SER A 184 -10.20 9.27 17.30
C SER A 184 -11.05 10.51 17.01
N LYS A 185 -11.50 11.19 18.07
CA LYS A 185 -12.25 12.46 17.95
C LYS A 185 -11.45 13.57 17.26
N LYS A 186 -10.12 13.52 17.33
CA LYS A 186 -9.23 14.52 16.72
C LYS A 186 -9.19 14.38 15.19
N THR A 187 -9.06 13.15 14.70
CA THR A 187 -8.97 12.87 13.26
C THR A 187 -10.31 12.58 12.63
N LYS A 188 -11.35 12.34 13.44
CA LYS A 188 -12.69 11.86 13.03
C LYS A 188 -12.62 10.54 12.24
N LEU A 189 -11.65 9.70 12.59
CA LEU A 189 -11.41 8.41 11.94
C LEU A 189 -11.17 7.33 12.98
N LEU A 190 -11.32 6.07 12.56
CA LEU A 190 -10.89 4.92 13.37
C LEU A 190 -9.37 4.90 13.49
N THR A 191 -8.89 4.53 14.67
CA THR A 191 -7.47 4.35 14.95
C THR A 191 -6.99 3.04 14.34
N LEU A 192 -6.02 3.15 13.44
CA LEU A 192 -5.36 2.00 12.83
C LEU A 192 -4.18 1.54 13.69
N LYS A 193 -3.76 0.27 13.57
CA LYS A 193 -2.53 -0.20 14.21
C LYS A 193 -1.31 0.51 13.64
N ASN A 194 -0.26 0.67 14.48
CA ASN A 194 0.92 1.50 14.22
C ASN A 194 1.41 1.55 12.77
N ASN A 195 1.63 0.40 12.10
CA ASN A 195 2.16 0.38 10.74
C ASN A 195 1.20 1.01 9.70
N TYR A 196 -0.10 0.79 9.85
CA TYR A 196 -1.13 1.35 8.96
C TYR A 196 -1.43 2.81 9.30
N GLN A 197 -1.38 3.16 10.60
CA GLN A 197 -1.50 4.55 11.04
C GLN A 197 -0.35 5.40 10.49
N LEU A 198 0.89 4.91 10.56
CA LEU A 198 2.05 5.60 9.99
C LEU A 198 1.90 5.85 8.49
N ARG A 199 1.40 4.86 7.72
CA ARG A 199 1.12 5.03 6.28
C ARG A 199 0.05 6.09 6.04
N TYR A 200 -1.05 6.01 6.78
CA TYR A 200 -2.10 7.03 6.72
C TYR A 200 -1.53 8.43 7.01
N ASP A 201 -0.74 8.57 8.07
CA ASP A 201 -0.15 9.84 8.49
C ASP A 201 0.81 10.39 7.43
N MET A 202 1.62 9.54 6.78
CA MET A 202 2.49 9.96 5.67
C MET A 202 1.68 10.52 4.50
N LEU A 203 0.57 9.88 4.14
CA LEU A 203 -0.32 10.33 3.08
C LEU A 203 -1.04 11.63 3.45
N PHE A 204 -1.58 11.69 4.66
CA PHE A 204 -2.23 12.88 5.21
C PHE A 204 -1.28 14.09 5.26
N ASN A 205 -0.08 13.91 5.79
CA ASN A 205 0.93 14.98 5.87
C ASN A 205 1.30 15.48 4.48
N LYS A 206 1.52 14.58 3.52
CA LYS A 206 1.85 14.96 2.14
C LYS A 206 0.73 15.74 1.46
N ILE A 207 -0.53 15.38 1.73
CA ILE A 207 -1.70 16.12 1.23
C ILE A 207 -1.78 17.52 1.86
N ASN A 208 -1.50 17.65 3.15
CA ASN A 208 -1.49 18.95 3.84
C ASN A 208 -0.31 19.84 3.44
N GLU A 209 0.90 19.30 3.31
CA GLU A 209 2.07 20.06 2.85
C GLU A 209 1.85 20.65 1.45
N PHE A 210 1.17 19.92 0.56
CA PHE A 210 0.78 20.46 -0.74
C PHE A 210 -0.20 21.63 -0.61
N LEU A 211 -1.15 21.57 0.33
CA LEU A 211 -2.10 22.65 0.56
C LEU A 211 -1.40 23.91 1.03
N ASP A 212 -0.44 23.81 1.95
CA ASP A 212 0.37 24.94 2.42
C ASP A 212 1.18 25.58 1.28
N ILE A 213 1.79 24.78 0.41
CA ILE A 213 2.53 25.26 -0.77
C ILE A 213 1.59 25.90 -1.81
N SER A 214 0.39 25.35 -1.97
CA SER A 214 -0.61 25.87 -2.92
C SER A 214 -1.27 27.17 -2.44
N GLN A 215 -1.46 27.33 -1.13
CA GLN A 215 -1.96 28.56 -0.50
C GLN A 215 -0.90 29.66 -0.46
N GLN A 216 0.40 29.31 -0.42
CA GLN A 216 1.50 30.27 -0.57
C GLN A 216 1.72 30.73 -2.01
N LYS A 217 1.26 29.96 -3.02
CA LYS A 217 1.39 30.30 -4.46
C LYS A 217 0.40 31.37 -4.96
N SER A 218 -0.53 31.85 -4.13
CA SER A 218 -1.42 32.98 -4.46
C SER A 218 -0.88 34.35 -4.03
N ILE A 219 0.35 34.40 -3.50
CA ILE A 219 1.06 35.66 -3.24
C ILE A 219 2.32 35.65 -4.10
N ASP A 220 2.34 36.51 -5.11
CA ASP A 220 3.56 36.86 -5.84
C ASP A 220 4.66 37.23 -4.83
N THR A 221 5.70 36.41 -4.73
CA THR A 221 7.10 36.85 -4.60
C THR A 221 8.05 35.64 -4.63
N THR A 222 8.98 35.69 -5.57
CA THR A 222 10.17 34.82 -5.63
C THR A 222 10.90 34.76 -4.28
N PRO A 223 11.34 33.58 -3.79
CA PRO A 223 12.04 33.50 -2.51
C PRO A 223 13.48 33.98 -2.69
N THR A 224 13.82 35.10 -2.05
CA THR A 224 15.20 35.56 -1.90
C THR A 224 15.70 35.10 -0.53
N ILE A 225 16.73 34.25 -0.49
CA ILE A 225 17.40 33.90 0.77
C ILE A 225 18.49 34.96 1.00
N SER A 226 18.34 35.75 2.07
CA SER A 226 19.37 36.70 2.50
C SER A 226 20.19 36.11 3.64
N THR A 227 21.47 35.91 3.40
CA THR A 227 22.51 35.85 4.45
C THR A 227 23.53 36.94 4.16
N LYS A 228 24.05 37.55 5.23
CA LYS A 228 24.90 38.75 5.24
C LYS A 228 25.89 38.80 4.05
N GLY A 229 25.58 39.62 3.05
CA GLY A 229 26.53 40.10 2.04
C GLY A 229 26.37 39.58 0.60
N PHE A 230 25.57 38.55 0.31
CA PHE A 230 25.46 38.01 -1.07
C PHE A 230 24.02 37.76 -1.51
N LYS A 231 23.65 38.27 -2.69
CA LYS A 231 22.33 38.11 -3.30
C LYS A 231 22.40 37.00 -4.36
N LEU A 232 22.01 35.78 -3.97
CA LEU A 232 21.95 34.62 -4.88
C LEU A 232 20.55 34.50 -5.48
N LYS A 233 20.47 34.47 -6.82
CA LYS A 233 19.24 34.22 -7.58
C LYS A 233 19.20 32.74 -7.96
N ILE A 234 18.25 31.98 -7.42
CA ILE A 234 18.02 30.59 -7.85
C ILE A 234 17.28 30.65 -9.19
N ILE A 235 17.97 30.26 -10.26
CA ILE A 235 17.44 30.33 -11.64
C ILE A 235 16.73 29.02 -12.01
N ASP A 236 17.14 27.88 -11.43
CA ASP A 236 16.46 26.59 -11.64
C ASP A 236 16.89 25.54 -10.60
N LYS A 237 16.15 24.43 -10.47
CA LYS A 237 16.57 23.24 -9.71
C LYS A 237 17.12 22.19 -10.68
N ILE A 238 18.40 21.85 -10.54
CA ILE A 238 19.00 20.74 -11.30
C ILE A 238 18.54 19.42 -10.67
N ASP A 239 17.82 18.61 -11.44
CA ASP A 239 17.52 17.23 -11.05
C ASP A 239 18.76 16.35 -11.28
N LEU A 240 19.36 15.89 -10.18
CA LEU A 240 20.55 15.04 -10.21
C LEU A 240 20.24 13.60 -10.67
N SER A 241 18.96 13.21 -10.78
CA SER A 241 18.55 11.88 -11.28
C SER A 241 18.89 11.66 -12.75
N VAL A 242 19.09 12.74 -13.51
CA VAL A 242 19.44 12.72 -14.94
C VAL A 242 20.90 12.27 -15.16
N PHE A 243 21.74 12.33 -14.12
CA PHE A 243 23.16 11.97 -14.18
C PHE A 243 23.47 10.61 -13.54
N GLU A 244 22.49 9.93 -12.92
CA GLU A 244 22.69 8.58 -12.39
C GLU A 244 22.69 7.56 -13.53
N LYS A 245 23.77 6.75 -13.64
CA LYS A 245 23.80 5.62 -14.58
C LYS A 245 22.60 4.69 -14.30
N PRO A 246 21.82 4.29 -15.32
CA PRO A 246 20.70 3.39 -15.12
C PRO A 246 21.21 2.04 -14.60
N LYS A 247 20.77 1.68 -13.39
CA LYS A 247 21.06 0.38 -12.77
C LYS A 247 20.36 -0.74 -13.56
N LYS A 248 21.14 -1.65 -14.13
CA LYS A 248 20.65 -2.68 -15.08
C LYS A 248 19.69 -3.69 -14.43
N GLU A 249 19.83 -3.87 -13.12
CA GLU A 249 19.05 -4.79 -12.31
C GLU A 249 17.67 -4.24 -11.93
N ILE A 250 17.44 -2.93 -12.05
CA ILE A 250 16.20 -2.26 -11.65
C ILE A 250 15.21 -2.24 -12.81
N LYS A 251 13.99 -2.73 -12.58
CA LYS A 251 12.87 -2.71 -13.53
C LYS A 251 11.88 -1.62 -13.13
N LYS A 252 11.55 -0.70 -14.04
CA LYS A 252 10.68 0.45 -13.75
C LYS A 252 9.20 0.08 -13.57
N ASP A 253 8.80 -1.07 -14.10
CA ASP A 253 7.45 -1.61 -14.15
C ASP A 253 7.13 -2.60 -13.02
N LYS A 254 8.09 -2.86 -12.11
CA LYS A 254 7.98 -3.88 -11.06
C LYS A 254 8.52 -3.39 -9.71
N GLU A 255 8.05 -3.97 -8.60
CA GLU A 255 8.66 -3.73 -7.29
C GLU A 255 10.07 -4.35 -7.27
N ASN A 256 11.09 -3.53 -6.97
CA ASN A 256 12.48 -3.99 -6.90
C ASN A 256 12.85 -4.23 -5.44
N LEU A 257 13.15 -5.47 -5.10
CA LEU A 257 13.51 -5.87 -3.74
C LEU A 257 14.81 -6.64 -3.73
N TYR A 258 15.60 -6.44 -2.67
CA TYR A 258 16.90 -7.08 -2.52
C TYR A 258 16.81 -8.28 -1.59
N ILE A 259 17.32 -9.42 -2.04
CA ILE A 259 17.47 -10.61 -1.22
C ILE A 259 18.95 -10.78 -0.96
N ILE A 260 19.33 -10.82 0.32
CA ILE A 260 20.74 -10.80 0.71
C ILE A 260 21.15 -12.18 1.19
N ASP A 261 22.24 -12.67 0.63
CA ASP A 261 22.91 -13.90 1.02
C ASP A 261 23.77 -13.71 2.29
N THR A 262 23.97 -14.78 3.07
CA THR A 262 24.74 -14.79 4.33
C THR A 262 26.17 -14.31 4.11
N ASN A 263 26.83 -14.74 3.04
CA ASN A 263 28.22 -14.38 2.75
C ASN A 263 28.40 -12.87 2.56
N VAL A 264 27.39 -12.18 2.04
CA VAL A 264 27.42 -10.73 1.85
C VAL A 264 27.51 -9.99 3.18
N PHE A 265 26.86 -10.51 4.23
CA PHE A 265 26.97 -9.94 5.58
C PHE A 265 28.33 -10.18 6.22
N VAL A 266 28.97 -11.31 5.91
CA VAL A 266 30.32 -11.60 6.40
C VAL A 266 31.34 -10.67 5.74
N ASP A 267 31.21 -10.42 4.44
CA ASP A 267 32.11 -9.56 3.70
C ASP A 267 31.86 -8.07 3.94
N TYR A 268 30.59 -7.68 4.06
CA TYR A 268 30.16 -6.29 4.24
C TYR A 268 28.99 -6.16 5.24
N PRO A 269 29.29 -6.15 6.56
CA PRO A 269 28.26 -6.15 7.63
C PRO A 269 27.24 -5.02 7.58
N GLU A 270 27.60 -3.87 7.00
CA GLU A 270 26.73 -2.69 6.92
C GLU A 270 25.92 -2.62 5.61
N ILE A 271 25.86 -3.71 4.83
CA ILE A 271 25.26 -3.72 3.49
C ILE A 271 23.82 -3.19 3.46
N ILE A 272 23.05 -3.49 4.50
CA ILE A 272 21.67 -3.01 4.66
C ILE A 272 21.62 -1.49 4.63
N SER A 273 22.55 -0.80 5.27
CA SER A 273 22.55 0.68 5.30
C SER A 273 22.87 1.31 3.94
N LYS A 274 23.50 0.56 3.03
CA LYS A 274 23.93 1.04 1.71
C LYS A 274 22.87 0.85 0.63
N ILE A 275 21.97 -0.11 0.79
CA ILE A 275 20.82 -0.28 -0.10
C ILE A 275 19.86 0.88 0.13
N ASN A 276 19.43 1.56 -0.94
CA ASN A 276 18.48 2.66 -0.86
C ASN A 276 17.22 2.23 -0.10
N LYS A 277 16.71 3.08 0.81
CA LYS A 277 15.53 2.80 1.65
C LYS A 277 14.25 2.59 0.83
N ASN A 278 14.21 3.05 -0.42
CA ASN A 278 13.10 2.84 -1.36
C ASN A 278 12.98 1.39 -1.84
N TYR A 279 14.02 0.57 -1.67
CA TYR A 279 13.99 -0.85 -2.04
C TYR A 279 13.85 -1.71 -0.78
N PRO A 280 12.81 -2.54 -0.67
CA PRO A 280 12.67 -3.51 0.40
C PRO A 280 13.86 -4.47 0.43
N ILE A 281 14.25 -4.89 1.63
CA ILE A 281 15.21 -5.97 1.83
C ILE A 281 14.46 -7.17 2.36
N VAL A 282 14.65 -8.32 1.75
CA VAL A 282 14.08 -9.58 2.20
C VAL A 282 15.21 -10.51 2.62
N LEU A 283 15.10 -11.08 3.82
CA LEU A 283 16.04 -12.03 4.36
C LEU A 283 15.36 -13.35 4.62
N SER A 284 15.98 -14.43 4.15
CA SER A 284 15.57 -15.76 4.56
C SER A 284 15.88 -15.97 6.04
N ALA A 285 14.96 -16.58 6.77
CA ALA A 285 15.21 -17.02 8.14
C ALA A 285 16.47 -17.89 8.25
N LYS A 286 16.83 -18.60 7.16
CA LYS A 286 18.07 -19.38 7.10
C LYS A 286 19.34 -18.52 7.18
N VAL A 287 19.32 -17.31 6.59
CA VAL A 287 20.45 -16.38 6.63
C VAL A 287 20.70 -15.90 8.06
N VAL A 288 19.64 -15.64 8.82
CA VAL A 288 19.74 -15.21 10.23
C VAL A 288 20.29 -16.36 11.09
N ASP A 289 19.78 -17.57 10.90
CA ASP A 289 20.26 -18.79 11.56
C ASP A 289 21.75 -19.06 11.26
N GLU A 290 22.19 -18.90 10.02
CA GLU A 290 23.60 -19.07 9.65
C GLU A 290 24.49 -18.00 10.28
N LEU A 291 24.07 -16.74 10.30
CA LEU A 291 24.82 -15.67 10.97
C LEU A 291 25.00 -15.95 12.47
N ASP A 292 23.97 -16.44 13.16
CA ASP A 292 24.08 -16.75 14.58
C ASP A 292 25.01 -17.96 14.83
N ASN A 293 24.93 -18.99 13.99
CA ASN A 293 25.81 -20.16 14.07
C ASN A 293 27.29 -19.82 13.83
N LEU A 294 27.58 -18.92 12.87
CA LEU A 294 28.94 -18.47 12.53
C LEU A 294 29.64 -17.70 13.68
N LYS A 295 28.88 -17.18 14.64
CA LYS A 295 29.41 -16.52 15.84
C LYS A 295 30.30 -17.43 16.68
N SER A 296 30.05 -18.75 16.63
CA SER A 296 30.79 -19.76 17.39
C SER A 296 32.09 -20.21 16.70
N THR A 297 32.13 -20.17 15.36
CA THR A 297 33.10 -20.89 14.52
C THR A 297 34.19 -20.00 13.91
N LEU A 298 34.00 -18.67 13.88
CA LEU A 298 34.94 -17.72 13.25
C LEU A 298 36.04 -17.20 14.20
N ASP A 299 37.08 -16.60 13.63
CA ASP A 299 38.17 -15.93 14.34
C ASP A 299 37.70 -14.60 15.00
N LYS A 300 38.57 -13.96 15.80
CA LYS A 300 38.22 -12.70 16.51
C LYS A 300 37.68 -11.62 15.55
N ILE A 301 38.20 -11.54 14.33
CA ILE A 301 37.81 -10.53 13.34
C ILE A 301 36.45 -10.89 12.72
N GLY A 302 36.24 -12.14 12.32
CA GLY A 302 34.97 -12.63 11.79
C GLY A 302 33.82 -12.51 12.80
N LYS A 303 34.08 -12.78 14.09
CA LYS A 303 33.08 -12.59 15.15
C LYS A 303 32.61 -11.15 15.27
N VAL A 304 33.52 -10.17 15.16
CA VAL A 304 33.16 -8.74 15.19
C VAL A 304 32.30 -8.39 13.98
N LYS A 305 32.65 -8.88 12.78
CA LYS A 305 31.86 -8.63 11.56
C LYS A 305 30.43 -9.17 11.65
N VAL A 306 30.27 -10.41 12.12
CA VAL A 306 28.96 -11.04 12.31
C VAL A 306 28.13 -10.29 13.38
N GLN A 307 28.74 -9.88 14.49
CA GLN A 307 28.05 -9.07 15.51
C GLN A 307 27.62 -7.71 14.96
N THR A 308 28.46 -7.05 14.17
CA THR A 308 28.09 -5.80 13.50
C THR A 308 26.95 -6.02 12.50
N ALA A 309 26.94 -7.13 11.76
CA ALA A 309 25.85 -7.47 10.85
C ALA A 309 24.52 -7.68 11.59
N LEU A 310 24.53 -8.44 12.69
CA LEU A 310 23.34 -8.65 13.54
C LEU A 310 22.85 -7.36 14.19
N LYS A 311 23.77 -6.49 14.64
CA LYS A 311 23.41 -5.17 15.17
C LYS A 311 22.81 -4.26 14.09
N SER A 312 23.40 -4.28 12.90
CA SER A 312 22.91 -3.56 11.72
C SER A 312 21.51 -4.06 11.35
N LEU A 313 21.28 -5.38 11.35
CA LEU A 313 19.97 -6.01 11.14
C LEU A 313 18.93 -5.49 12.13
N ASN A 314 19.21 -5.60 13.43
CA ASN A 314 18.28 -5.16 14.47
C ASN A 314 17.97 -3.66 14.40
N ASN A 315 18.98 -2.81 14.14
CA ASN A 315 18.74 -1.37 14.01
C ASN A 315 17.94 -1.00 12.75
N ASN A 316 18.08 -1.80 11.69
CA ASN A 316 17.40 -1.54 10.43
C ASN A 316 16.02 -2.20 10.36
N ILE A 317 15.72 -3.20 11.20
CA ILE A 317 14.39 -3.83 11.25
C ILE A 317 13.29 -2.83 11.61
N GLU A 318 13.62 -1.82 12.41
CA GLU A 318 12.69 -0.78 12.85
C GLU A 318 12.68 0.47 11.94
N SER A 319 13.72 0.68 11.13
CA SER A 319 13.96 1.96 10.43
C SER A 319 13.83 1.90 8.90
N ARG A 320 13.59 0.71 8.33
CA ARG A 320 13.31 0.49 6.90
C ARG A 320 12.47 -0.76 6.67
N ASP A 321 12.00 -0.95 5.43
CA ASP A 321 11.33 -2.18 4.99
C ASP A 321 12.34 -3.33 4.90
N LEU A 322 12.50 -4.05 6.00
CA LEU A 322 13.30 -5.28 6.12
C LEU A 322 12.36 -6.43 6.52
N ARG A 323 12.13 -7.36 5.59
CA ARG A 323 11.20 -8.48 5.73
C ARG A 323 11.98 -9.75 6.05
N MET A 324 11.58 -10.47 7.09
CA MET A 324 12.09 -11.81 7.39
C MET A 324 11.10 -12.85 6.90
N GLU A 325 11.57 -13.76 6.05
CA GLU A 325 10.73 -14.73 5.36
C GLU A 325 11.20 -16.16 5.62
N ILE A 326 10.26 -17.05 5.89
CA ILE A 326 10.55 -18.48 6.01
C ILE A 326 10.53 -19.09 4.62
N ALA A 327 11.51 -19.94 4.33
CA ALA A 327 11.62 -20.64 3.06
C ALA A 327 10.40 -21.55 2.84
N ASP A 328 9.68 -21.33 1.74
CA ASP A 328 8.62 -22.23 1.28
C ASP A 328 9.13 -23.08 0.12
N LEU A 329 9.42 -24.35 0.42
CA LEU A 329 10.04 -25.30 -0.50
C LEU A 329 9.10 -25.74 -1.63
N SER A 330 7.81 -25.39 -1.56
CA SER A 330 6.86 -25.66 -2.66
C SER A 330 7.15 -24.82 -3.90
N PHE A 331 7.85 -23.69 -3.75
CA PHE A 331 8.21 -22.82 -4.88
C PHE A 331 9.40 -23.35 -5.70
N LEU A 332 10.22 -24.25 -5.14
CA LEU A 332 11.41 -24.78 -5.80
C LEU A 332 11.04 -25.87 -6.82
N PRO A 333 11.72 -25.93 -7.99
CA PRO A 333 11.61 -27.06 -8.90
C PRO A 333 12.08 -28.37 -8.25
N ILE A 334 11.55 -29.49 -8.73
CA ILE A 334 11.82 -30.82 -8.14
C ILE A 334 13.29 -31.25 -8.25
N ASP A 335 14.02 -30.71 -9.23
CA ASP A 335 15.44 -31.00 -9.48
C ASP A 335 16.39 -30.30 -8.49
N PHE A 336 15.88 -29.43 -7.61
CA PHE A 336 16.68 -28.70 -6.63
C PHE A 336 16.66 -29.41 -5.27
N ASP A 337 17.84 -29.58 -4.65
CA ASP A 337 17.93 -30.12 -3.30
C ASP A 337 17.29 -29.19 -2.26
N LYS A 338 16.20 -29.64 -1.65
CA LYS A 338 15.41 -28.88 -0.67
C LYS A 338 16.13 -28.67 0.68
N ARG A 339 17.25 -29.35 0.92
CA ARG A 339 18.04 -29.23 2.15
C ARG A 339 19.16 -28.19 2.04
N SER A 340 19.48 -27.75 0.83
CA SER A 340 20.54 -26.78 0.58
C SER A 340 20.13 -25.37 1.06
N PRO A 341 20.94 -24.68 1.88
CA PRO A 341 20.64 -23.32 2.32
C PRO A 341 20.50 -22.31 1.16
N ASP A 342 21.35 -22.41 0.15
CA ASP A 342 21.23 -21.69 -1.12
C ASP A 342 19.81 -21.79 -1.70
N ASN A 343 19.27 -23.01 -1.72
CA ASN A 343 17.97 -23.28 -2.30
C ASN A 343 16.84 -22.76 -1.40
N MET A 344 17.06 -22.71 -0.07
CA MET A 344 16.15 -22.03 0.86
C MET A 344 16.12 -20.50 0.64
N ILE A 345 17.25 -19.89 0.26
CA ILE A 345 17.29 -18.47 -0.12
C ILE A 345 16.60 -18.26 -1.48
N LEU A 346 16.84 -19.15 -2.45
CA LEU A 346 16.17 -19.11 -3.75
C LEU A 346 14.66 -19.29 -3.65
N SER A 347 14.16 -20.13 -2.73
CA SER A 347 12.73 -20.31 -2.56
C SER A 347 12.04 -19.03 -2.07
N VAL A 348 12.70 -18.28 -1.18
CA VAL A 348 12.26 -16.94 -0.77
C VAL A 348 12.26 -16.00 -1.97
N ALA A 349 13.26 -16.05 -2.84
CA ALA A 349 13.26 -15.26 -4.07
C ALA A 349 12.11 -15.60 -5.04
N LEU A 350 11.79 -16.89 -5.16
CA LEU A 350 10.71 -17.36 -6.01
C LEU A 350 9.32 -16.96 -5.51
N LYS A 351 9.15 -16.76 -4.19
CA LYS A 351 7.93 -16.19 -3.61
C LYS A 351 7.56 -14.85 -4.25
N TYR A 352 8.56 -14.07 -4.64
CA TYR A 352 8.41 -12.75 -5.25
C TYR A 352 8.62 -12.74 -6.78
N LYS A 353 8.55 -13.89 -7.46
CA LYS A 353 8.82 -14.00 -8.91
C LYS A 353 7.97 -13.10 -9.82
N PHE A 354 6.80 -12.65 -9.33
CA PHE A 354 5.92 -11.74 -10.07
C PHE A 354 6.43 -10.29 -10.04
N GLU A 355 7.17 -9.92 -9.00
CA GLU A 355 7.91 -8.66 -8.86
C GLU A 355 9.30 -8.75 -9.53
N ASN A 356 10.25 -7.91 -9.10
CA ASN A 356 11.66 -8.01 -9.48
C ASN A 356 12.55 -8.31 -8.26
N PRO A 357 12.67 -9.59 -7.84
CA PRO A 357 13.63 -9.99 -6.83
C PRO A 357 15.05 -9.88 -7.38
N ILE A 358 15.90 -9.17 -6.65
CA ILE A 358 17.32 -8.96 -6.95
C ILE A 358 18.13 -9.67 -5.87
N LEU A 359 18.71 -10.81 -6.21
CA LEU A 359 19.56 -11.58 -5.33
C LEU A 359 20.96 -10.96 -5.28
N LEU A 360 21.31 -10.40 -4.12
CA LEU A 360 22.63 -9.89 -3.79
C LEU A 360 23.47 -11.03 -3.21
N THR A 361 24.36 -11.58 -4.02
CA THR A 361 25.26 -12.69 -3.64
C THR A 361 26.55 -12.62 -4.45
N SER A 362 27.65 -12.99 -3.82
CA SER A 362 28.95 -13.16 -4.49
C SER A 362 29.24 -14.61 -4.87
N ASP A 363 28.34 -15.55 -4.57
CA ASP A 363 28.52 -16.96 -4.89
C ASP A 363 28.13 -17.26 -6.35
N ASN A 364 29.09 -17.77 -7.14
CA ASN A 364 28.88 -18.05 -8.55
C ASN A 364 27.84 -19.16 -8.79
N GLY A 365 27.80 -20.17 -7.93
CA GLY A 365 26.84 -21.28 -8.03
C GLY A 365 25.41 -20.80 -7.79
N LEU A 366 25.20 -20.00 -6.74
CA LEU A 366 23.91 -19.41 -6.42
C LEU A 366 23.45 -18.42 -7.50
N GLN A 367 24.36 -17.62 -8.08
CA GLN A 367 24.03 -16.75 -9.21
C GLN A 367 23.57 -17.53 -10.44
N LEU A 368 24.24 -18.64 -10.77
CA LEU A 368 23.85 -19.50 -11.90
C LEU A 368 22.46 -20.10 -11.67
N LYS A 369 22.20 -20.64 -10.48
CA LYS A 369 20.89 -21.18 -10.10
C LYS A 369 19.78 -20.10 -10.20
N ALA A 370 20.04 -18.90 -9.70
CA ALA A 370 19.09 -17.78 -9.78
C ALA A 370 18.79 -17.37 -11.24
N LYS A 371 19.81 -17.32 -12.10
CA LYS A 371 19.65 -17.02 -13.54
C LYS A 371 18.79 -18.08 -14.25
N VAL A 372 18.99 -19.36 -13.96
CA VAL A 372 18.14 -20.46 -14.48
C VAL A 372 16.67 -20.24 -14.11
N LEU A 373 16.42 -19.76 -12.89
CA LEU A 373 15.09 -19.44 -12.36
C LEU A 373 14.55 -18.07 -12.78
N LYS A 374 15.25 -17.35 -13.67
CA LYS A 374 14.90 -15.99 -14.14
C LYS A 374 14.84 -14.93 -13.02
N ILE A 375 15.63 -15.13 -11.95
CA ILE A 375 15.81 -14.16 -10.88
C ILE A 375 16.99 -13.25 -11.22
N THR A 376 16.84 -11.95 -10.98
CA THR A 376 17.91 -10.97 -11.21
C THR A 376 18.98 -11.13 -10.13
N THR A 377 20.25 -11.05 -10.49
CA THR A 377 21.38 -11.19 -9.54
C THR A 377 22.32 -10.00 -9.64
N ILE A 378 22.93 -9.60 -8.53
CA ILE A 378 24.01 -8.63 -8.48
C ILE A 378 25.07 -9.09 -7.48
N SER A 379 26.35 -8.96 -7.84
CA SER A 379 27.44 -9.27 -6.91
C SER A 379 27.69 -8.12 -5.93
N LEU A 380 28.26 -8.41 -4.76
CA LEU A 380 28.64 -7.36 -3.80
C LEU A 380 29.60 -6.35 -4.44
N LYS A 381 30.57 -6.82 -5.25
CA LYS A 381 31.53 -5.95 -5.93
C LYS A 381 30.82 -4.99 -6.89
N GLU A 382 29.96 -5.50 -7.77
CA GLU A 382 29.19 -4.67 -8.71
C GLU A 382 28.30 -3.68 -7.98
N PHE A 383 27.62 -4.11 -6.91
CA PHE A 383 26.77 -3.25 -6.10
C PHE A 383 27.57 -2.09 -5.47
N LEU A 384 28.75 -2.38 -4.89
CA LEU A 384 29.60 -1.34 -4.29
C LEU A 384 30.21 -0.40 -5.34
N ASP A 385 30.58 -0.90 -6.51
CA ASP A 385 31.13 -0.08 -7.58
C ASP A 385 30.08 0.88 -8.17
N GLN A 386 28.79 0.49 -8.17
CA GLN A 386 27.69 1.42 -8.47
C GLN A 386 27.57 2.56 -7.44
N LEU A 387 27.91 2.31 -6.17
CA LEU A 387 27.85 3.35 -5.12
C LEU A 387 29.01 4.36 -5.22
N LYS A 388 30.17 3.93 -5.74
CA LYS A 388 31.36 4.79 -5.94
C LYS A 388 31.24 5.71 -7.16
N SER A 389 30.34 5.42 -8.09
CA SER A 389 30.11 6.21 -9.31
C SER A 389 29.14 7.39 -9.08
N LYS A 390 28.84 7.75 -7.83
CA LYS A 390 28.04 8.92 -7.44
C LYS A 390 28.87 10.15 -7.21
#